data_AF-A0A8J7QY37-F1
#
_entry.id   AF-A0A8J7QY37-F1
#
_cell.length_a   1.000
_cell.length_b   1.000
_cell.length_c   1.000
_cell.angle_alpha   90.00
_cell.angle_beta   90.00
_cell.angle_gamma   90.00
#
_symmetry.space_group_name_H-M   'P 1'
#
loop_
_entity.id
_entity.type
_entity.pdbx_description
1 polymer ?
#
loop_
_entity_poly.entity_id
_entity_poly.type
_entity_poly.pdbx_seq_one_letter_code
_entity_poly.pdbx_strand_id
1 'polypeptide(L)'
;MSVAEKQVERIPWVWTTVFAAILAFVGPAWMSFLPAFPFFSQYNLGSLTCFMFLQSSPWIALLLIAPLAKIGPLRNKITPVNLACLYVASMATSFYLGPQRWCFPGRVFYADRIIYAERTADIIPTWMAPPTDICKQIIAGGVPIPWGEWVAPILFWWIFDVVMATFMLSLTNVLRYQWIDVEKVPFPHAIAINELINIDTHLAGTKLKIAGRMNPFLIGMAIGLLYQGTVMLGAYFPWFPDIFGWRENTCAHGGFSVPATIPALASIVGLAIMNKQITIYALAYLAPLSTIFNVWFWYVVFVIAAQILYNIGYYTGILELGGCGRVWCHPSLFYDPPLALSGVFCGGMVAFTAI
;
A
#
# COMPACT_ATOMS: atom_id res chain seq x y z
N MET A 1 27.00 31.21 -26.61
CA MET A 1 25.70 30.84 -25.99
C MET A 1 25.88 30.90 -24.49
N SER A 2 25.28 31.89 -23.82
CA SER A 2 25.32 31.97 -22.35
C SER A 2 24.49 30.82 -21.79
N VAL A 3 25.11 29.96 -20.99
CA VAL A 3 24.40 28.99 -20.16
C VAL A 3 23.56 29.82 -19.20
N ALA A 4 22.26 29.93 -19.48
CA ALA A 4 21.32 30.57 -18.57
C ALA A 4 21.37 29.79 -17.26
N GLU A 5 21.80 30.47 -16.20
CA GLU A 5 21.88 29.93 -14.86
C GLU A 5 20.48 29.46 -14.46
N LYS A 6 20.29 28.13 -14.39
CA LYS A 6 19.01 27.51 -14.09
C LYS A 6 18.67 27.88 -12.64
N GLN A 7 17.82 28.88 -12.43
CA GLN A 7 17.39 29.29 -11.09
C GLN A 7 16.89 28.04 -10.35
N VAL A 8 17.58 27.68 -9.27
CA VAL A 8 17.17 26.57 -8.42
C VAL A 8 15.91 27.01 -7.68
N GLU A 9 14.75 26.49 -8.09
CA GLU A 9 13.50 26.73 -7.37
C GLU A 9 13.67 26.26 -5.91
N ARG A 10 13.41 27.16 -4.96
CA ARG A 10 13.53 26.84 -3.54
C ARG A 10 12.41 25.90 -3.11
N ILE A 11 12.78 24.84 -2.41
CA ILE A 11 11.83 23.87 -1.86
C ILE A 11 10.96 24.57 -0.79
N PRO A 12 9.62 24.46 -0.85
CA PRO A 12 8.69 25.09 0.09
C PRO A 12 8.59 24.30 1.42
N TRP A 13 9.70 24.19 2.16
CA TRP A 13 9.82 23.35 3.36
C TRP A 13 8.69 23.52 4.37
N VAL A 14 8.35 24.76 4.74
CA VAL A 14 7.30 25.05 5.74
C VAL A 14 5.98 24.41 5.33
N TRP A 15 5.58 24.58 4.07
CA TRP A 15 4.31 24.07 3.58
C TRP A 15 4.31 22.56 3.46
N THR A 16 5.42 21.96 3.00
CA THR A 16 5.58 20.50 2.93
C THR A 16 5.52 19.86 4.33
N THR A 17 6.19 20.44 5.31
CA THR A 17 6.19 19.94 6.70
C THR A 17 4.81 20.08 7.35
N VAL A 18 4.13 21.22 7.17
CA VAL A 18 2.78 21.41 7.71
C VAL A 18 1.80 20.41 7.09
N PHE A 19 1.87 20.19 5.78
CA PHE A 19 1.05 19.21 5.10
C PHE A 19 1.30 17.78 5.63
N ALA A 20 2.56 17.38 5.77
CA ALA A 20 2.92 16.08 6.32
C ALA A 20 2.40 15.89 7.75
N ALA A 21 2.51 16.93 8.60
CA ALA A 21 2.00 16.90 9.96
C ALA A 21 0.46 16.76 10.02
N ILE A 22 -0.26 17.49 9.16
CA ILE A 22 -1.72 17.35 9.03
C ILE A 22 -2.08 15.92 8.62
N LEU A 23 -1.40 15.39 7.60
CA LEU A 23 -1.68 14.05 7.08
C LEU A 23 -1.34 12.97 8.13
N ALA A 24 -0.26 13.14 8.90
CA ALA A 24 0.13 12.27 10.00
C ALA A 24 -0.86 12.28 11.17
N PHE A 25 -1.60 13.37 11.36
CA PHE A 25 -2.67 13.46 12.38
C PHE A 25 -4.00 12.90 11.86
N VAL A 26 -4.41 13.31 10.65
CA VAL A 26 -5.69 12.91 10.03
C VAL A 26 -5.69 11.43 9.68
N GLY A 27 -4.58 10.86 9.25
CA GLY A 27 -4.47 9.46 8.84
C GLY A 27 -4.87 8.46 9.94
N PRO A 28 -4.25 8.49 11.13
CA PRO A 28 -4.61 7.59 12.23
C PRO A 28 -6.03 7.83 12.76
N ALA A 29 -6.49 9.09 12.78
CA ALA A 29 -7.87 9.41 13.13
C ALA A 29 -8.86 8.78 12.12
N TRP A 30 -8.60 8.94 10.81
CA TRP A 30 -9.37 8.33 9.74
C TRP A 30 -9.45 6.81 9.89
N MET A 31 -8.33 6.15 10.20
CA MET A 31 -8.28 4.71 10.45
C MET A 31 -9.21 4.26 11.57
N SER A 32 -9.42 5.11 12.59
CA SER A 32 -10.29 4.81 13.72
C SER A 32 -11.78 4.93 13.37
N PHE A 33 -12.13 5.65 12.29
CA PHE A 33 -13.49 5.76 11.79
C PHE A 33 -13.86 4.67 10.76
N LEU A 34 -12.88 3.92 10.24
CA LEU A 34 -13.14 2.88 9.26
C LEU A 34 -13.75 1.64 9.93
N PRO A 35 -14.74 0.99 9.29
CA PRO A 35 -15.35 -0.24 9.82
C PRO A 35 -14.34 -1.39 9.79
N ALA A 36 -14.71 -2.46 10.50
CA ALA A 36 -13.88 -3.65 10.68
C ALA A 36 -13.42 -4.30 9.35
N PHE A 37 -12.50 -5.25 9.47
CA PHE A 37 -12.00 -6.06 8.36
C PHE A 37 -13.16 -6.53 7.47
N PRO A 38 -13.09 -6.41 6.12
CA PRO A 38 -11.91 -6.13 5.29
C PRO A 38 -11.61 -4.64 4.97
N PHE A 39 -12.49 -3.71 5.31
CA PHE A 39 -12.57 -2.42 4.62
C PHE A 39 -11.57 -1.35 5.07
N PHE A 40 -11.12 -1.38 6.33
CA PHE A 40 -10.04 -0.50 6.78
C PHE A 40 -8.73 -0.68 5.98
N SER A 41 -8.55 -1.82 5.31
CA SER A 41 -7.37 -2.10 4.48
C SER A 41 -7.43 -1.49 3.07
N GLN A 42 -8.62 -1.16 2.57
CA GLN A 42 -8.84 -0.66 1.21
C GLN A 42 -9.17 0.83 1.17
N TYR A 43 -9.79 1.34 2.23
CA TYR A 43 -10.25 2.73 2.28
C TYR A 43 -9.41 3.58 3.25
N ASN A 44 -8.15 3.21 3.44
CA ASN A 44 -7.22 4.00 4.25
C ASN A 44 -6.42 5.01 3.42
N LEU A 45 -5.79 5.94 4.12
CA LEU A 45 -4.87 6.95 3.56
C LEU A 45 -3.43 6.41 3.41
N GLY A 46 -3.18 5.15 3.73
CA GLY A 46 -1.86 4.55 3.64
C GLY A 46 -1.72 3.58 2.47
N SER A 47 -1.06 2.45 2.74
CA SER A 47 -0.84 1.39 1.75
C SER A 47 -2.10 0.57 1.49
N LEU A 48 -2.60 0.68 0.27
CA LEU A 48 -3.62 -0.18 -0.32
C LEU A 48 -2.97 -1.41 -0.96
N THR A 49 -3.77 -2.46 -1.15
CA THR A 49 -3.37 -3.70 -1.86
C THR A 49 -2.09 -4.36 -1.31
N CYS A 50 -2.24 -5.37 -0.44
CA CYS A 50 -1.19 -5.96 0.38
C CYS A 50 0.21 -6.17 -0.25
N PHE A 51 0.29 -6.54 -1.54
CA PHE A 51 1.57 -6.83 -2.20
C PHE A 51 2.12 -5.72 -3.09
N MET A 52 1.31 -4.78 -3.55
CA MET A 52 1.79 -3.70 -4.42
C MET A 52 2.19 -2.45 -3.62
N PHE A 53 1.79 -2.36 -2.35
CA PHE A 53 2.01 -1.20 -1.50
C PHE A 53 1.61 0.13 -2.17
N LEU A 54 0.54 0.12 -2.98
CA LEU A 54 0.04 1.32 -3.62
C LEU A 54 -0.45 2.29 -2.55
N GLN A 55 0.16 3.45 -2.46
CA GLN A 55 -0.19 4.43 -1.44
C GLN A 55 -1.29 5.36 -1.95
N SER A 56 -2.37 5.53 -1.18
CA SER A 56 -3.54 6.29 -1.62
C SER A 56 -3.41 7.80 -1.42
N SER A 57 -2.77 8.29 -0.35
CA SER A 57 -2.74 9.74 -0.09
C SER A 57 -2.09 10.57 -1.19
N PRO A 58 -1.02 10.14 -1.90
CA PRO A 58 -0.44 10.96 -2.96
C PRO A 58 -1.43 11.24 -4.09
N TRP A 59 -2.24 10.25 -4.45
CA TRP A 59 -3.30 10.41 -5.45
C TRP A 59 -4.42 11.31 -4.95
N ILE A 60 -4.90 11.08 -3.72
CA ILE A 60 -5.98 11.86 -3.12
C ILE A 60 -5.55 13.31 -2.94
N ALA A 61 -4.35 13.55 -2.42
CA ALA A 61 -3.79 14.88 -2.21
C ALA A 61 -3.75 15.66 -3.52
N LEU A 62 -3.22 15.06 -4.60
CA LEU A 62 -3.18 15.72 -5.91
C LEU A 62 -4.58 15.94 -6.49
N LEU A 63 -5.48 14.96 -6.40
CA LEU A 63 -6.86 15.09 -6.90
C LEU A 63 -7.69 16.14 -6.14
N LEU A 64 -7.41 16.38 -4.86
CA LEU A 64 -8.06 17.42 -4.05
C LEU A 64 -7.41 18.79 -4.27
N ILE A 65 -6.08 18.84 -4.39
CA ILE A 65 -5.34 20.11 -4.51
C ILE A 65 -5.43 20.66 -5.94
N ALA A 66 -5.51 19.82 -6.96
CA ALA A 66 -5.68 20.22 -8.36
C ALA A 66 -6.87 21.18 -8.63
N PRO A 67 -8.11 20.88 -8.18
CA PRO A 67 -9.24 21.81 -8.31
C PRO A 67 -9.11 23.02 -7.37
N LEU A 68 -8.57 22.86 -6.17
CA LEU A 68 -8.32 23.97 -5.23
C LEU A 68 -7.24 24.94 -5.75
N ALA A 69 -6.31 24.48 -6.57
CA ALA A 69 -5.34 25.31 -7.28
C ALA A 69 -5.99 26.23 -8.32
N LYS A 70 -7.23 25.94 -8.73
CA LYS A 70 -8.00 26.72 -9.71
C LYS A 70 -8.98 27.68 -9.07
N ILE A 71 -9.27 27.53 -7.77
CA ILE A 71 -10.36 28.24 -7.07
C ILE A 71 -9.86 28.82 -5.74
N GLY A 72 -10.22 30.07 -5.43
CA GLY A 72 -9.95 30.67 -4.12
C GLY A 72 -8.51 31.19 -3.92
N PRO A 73 -8.01 31.27 -2.67
CA PRO A 73 -6.79 32.01 -2.32
C PRO A 73 -5.47 31.36 -2.77
N LEU A 74 -5.55 30.11 -3.26
CA LEU A 74 -4.42 29.31 -3.77
C LEU A 74 -4.24 29.41 -5.29
N ARG A 75 -5.16 30.11 -5.97
CA ARG A 75 -5.10 30.31 -7.43
C ARG A 75 -3.78 30.97 -7.84
N ASN A 76 -3.12 30.39 -8.83
CA ASN A 76 -1.81 30.82 -9.38
C ASN A 76 -0.63 30.77 -8.39
N LYS A 77 -0.80 30.20 -7.17
CA LYS A 77 0.29 30.06 -6.19
C LYS A 77 0.90 28.66 -6.15
N ILE A 78 0.30 27.70 -6.85
CA ILE A 78 0.73 26.31 -6.87
C ILE A 78 1.56 26.07 -8.13
N THR A 79 2.85 25.77 -7.93
CA THR A 79 3.80 25.42 -8.99
C THR A 79 3.92 23.89 -9.13
N PRO A 80 4.46 23.39 -10.25
CA PRO A 80 4.78 21.96 -10.37
C PRO A 80 5.71 21.46 -9.26
N VAL A 81 6.66 22.27 -8.79
CA VAL A 81 7.53 21.91 -7.66
C VAL A 81 6.74 21.76 -6.36
N ASN A 82 5.75 22.63 -6.11
CA ASN A 82 4.87 22.46 -4.95
C ASN A 82 4.11 21.12 -5.03
N LEU A 83 3.57 20.77 -6.19
CA LEU A 83 2.85 19.49 -6.39
C LEU A 83 3.78 18.28 -6.23
N ALA A 84 5.01 18.36 -6.73
CA ALA A 84 6.01 17.31 -6.54
C ALA A 84 6.40 17.14 -5.06
N CYS A 85 6.59 18.23 -4.32
CA CYS A 85 6.88 18.18 -2.89
C CYS A 85 5.71 17.60 -2.08
N LEU A 86 4.46 17.92 -2.43
CA LEU A 86 3.28 17.26 -1.82
C LEU A 86 3.27 15.77 -2.10
N TYR A 87 3.53 15.39 -3.33
CA TYR A 87 3.56 13.99 -3.73
C TYR A 87 4.60 13.22 -2.91
N VAL A 88 5.82 13.75 -2.78
CA VAL A 88 6.88 13.11 -1.98
C VAL A 88 6.50 13.05 -0.50
N ALA A 89 5.98 14.14 0.07
CA ALA A 89 5.60 14.17 1.49
C ALA A 89 4.41 13.25 1.80
N SER A 90 3.39 13.25 0.95
CA SER A 90 2.26 12.32 1.08
C SER A 90 2.70 10.87 0.92
N MET A 91 3.64 10.57 0.02
CA MET A 91 4.16 9.22 -0.14
C MET A 91 4.91 8.76 1.12
N ALA A 92 5.83 9.59 1.61
CA ALA A 92 6.57 9.28 2.84
C ALA A 92 5.63 9.07 4.04
N THR A 93 4.61 9.92 4.18
CA THR A 93 3.68 9.85 5.31
C THR A 93 2.74 8.64 5.18
N SER A 94 2.21 8.37 3.98
CA SER A 94 1.23 7.30 3.73
C SER A 94 1.74 5.92 4.12
N PHE A 95 3.05 5.69 4.01
CA PHE A 95 3.63 4.42 4.43
C PHE A 95 3.21 4.06 5.86
N TYR A 96 3.20 5.04 6.76
CA TYR A 96 2.87 4.87 8.18
C TYR A 96 1.38 4.99 8.52
N LEU A 97 0.53 5.35 7.54
CA LEU A 97 -0.91 5.53 7.76
C LEU A 97 -1.73 4.26 7.50
N GLY A 98 -1.10 3.24 6.89
CA GLY A 98 -1.77 2.00 6.54
C GLY A 98 -1.90 1.07 7.77
N PRO A 99 -2.92 0.20 7.80
CA PRO A 99 -3.04 -0.79 8.87
C PRO A 99 -2.07 -1.97 8.73
N GLN A 100 -1.27 -1.98 7.65
CA GLN A 100 -0.46 -3.13 7.31
C GLN A 100 0.63 -3.33 8.37
N ARG A 101 0.70 -4.56 8.88
CA ARG A 101 1.56 -4.97 10.00
C ARG A 101 3.04 -4.65 9.79
N TRP A 102 3.46 -4.54 8.53
CA TRP A 102 4.85 -4.32 8.11
C TRP A 102 5.29 -2.86 8.16
N CYS A 103 4.35 -1.92 8.11
CA CYS A 103 4.66 -0.50 7.99
C CYS A 103 4.81 0.20 9.36
N PHE A 104 4.31 -0.43 10.43
CA PHE A 104 4.45 0.07 11.79
C PHE A 104 4.58 -1.12 12.77
N PRO A 105 5.76 -1.73 12.87
CA PRO A 105 5.98 -2.93 13.68
C PRO A 105 5.51 -2.74 15.13
N GLY A 106 5.71 -1.57 15.74
CA GLY A 106 5.24 -1.30 17.11
C GLY A 106 3.78 -1.62 17.37
N ARG A 107 2.88 -1.40 16.40
CA ARG A 107 1.46 -1.77 16.55
C ARG A 107 1.27 -3.28 16.73
N VAL A 108 2.06 -4.09 16.04
CA VAL A 108 2.02 -5.55 16.16
C VAL A 108 2.47 -5.97 17.55
N PHE A 109 3.56 -5.39 18.05
CA PHE A 109 4.06 -5.69 19.40
C PHE A 109 3.04 -5.30 20.48
N TYR A 110 2.33 -4.18 20.32
CA TYR A 110 1.24 -3.79 21.25
C TYR A 110 0.05 -4.75 21.17
N ALA A 111 -0.34 -5.17 19.97
CA ALA A 111 -1.43 -6.12 19.77
C ALA A 111 -1.07 -7.52 20.32
N ASP A 112 0.15 -7.99 20.07
CA ASP A 112 0.65 -9.27 20.57
C ASP A 112 0.76 -9.27 22.10
N ARG A 113 1.13 -8.14 22.71
CA ARG A 113 1.11 -7.96 24.17
C ARG A 113 -0.30 -8.16 24.77
N ILE A 114 -1.34 -7.88 23.99
CA ILE A 114 -2.74 -8.05 24.38
C ILE A 114 -3.22 -9.48 24.11
N ILE A 115 -2.99 -9.99 22.89
CA ILE A 115 -3.52 -11.27 22.41
C ILE A 115 -2.76 -12.46 23.02
N TYR A 116 -1.44 -12.35 23.12
CA TYR A 116 -0.52 -13.39 23.59
C TYR A 116 0.24 -12.95 24.83
N ALA A 117 -0.48 -12.40 25.82
CA ALA A 117 0.10 -11.80 27.01
C ALA A 117 1.13 -12.69 27.72
N GLU A 118 0.78 -13.96 27.97
CA GLU A 118 1.67 -14.92 28.66
C GLU A 118 2.95 -15.19 27.88
N ARG A 119 2.87 -15.30 26.55
CA ARG A 119 4.03 -15.60 25.70
C ARG A 119 4.93 -14.39 25.52
N THR A 120 4.33 -13.20 25.49
CA THR A 120 5.04 -11.98 25.12
C THR A 120 5.61 -11.23 26.32
N ALA A 121 5.07 -11.42 27.53
CA ALA A 121 5.52 -10.75 28.75
C ALA A 121 7.05 -10.83 28.94
N ASP A 122 7.62 -12.01 28.73
CA ASP A 122 9.06 -12.25 28.93
C ASP A 122 9.91 -11.99 27.68
N ILE A 123 9.31 -12.02 26.49
CA ILE A 123 10.03 -11.94 25.21
C ILE A 123 10.13 -10.49 24.73
N ILE A 124 9.05 -9.72 24.87
CA ILE A 124 9.00 -8.33 24.41
C ILE A 124 9.39 -7.45 25.60
N PRO A 125 10.47 -6.66 25.54
CA PRO A 125 10.83 -5.75 26.60
C PRO A 125 9.86 -4.58 26.75
N THR A 126 9.79 -3.98 27.94
CA THR A 126 8.89 -2.86 28.24
C THR A 126 9.20 -1.59 27.43
N TRP A 127 10.43 -1.43 26.96
CA TRP A 127 10.83 -0.34 26.06
C TRP A 127 10.42 -0.56 24.59
N MET A 128 9.95 -1.75 24.20
CA MET A 128 9.35 -2.00 22.88
C MET A 128 7.82 -1.96 22.92
N ALA A 129 7.23 -2.40 24.03
CA ALA A 129 5.79 -2.37 24.24
C ALA A 129 5.50 -2.25 25.73
N PRO A 130 4.56 -1.39 26.16
CA PRO A 130 4.16 -1.29 27.55
C PRO A 130 3.70 -2.64 28.14
N PRO A 131 3.59 -2.74 29.48
CA PRO A 131 2.95 -3.87 30.15
C PRO A 131 1.55 -4.18 29.61
N THR A 132 1.10 -5.43 29.73
CA THR A 132 -0.17 -5.89 29.15
C THR A 132 -1.39 -5.12 29.66
N ASP A 133 -1.43 -4.80 30.95
CA ASP A 133 -2.48 -4.00 31.57
C ASP A 133 -2.55 -2.59 30.98
N ILE A 134 -1.39 -1.97 30.70
CA ILE A 134 -1.30 -0.67 30.03
C ILE A 134 -1.75 -0.77 28.56
N CYS A 135 -1.31 -1.79 27.82
CA CYS A 135 -1.74 -1.99 26.44
C CYS A 135 -3.25 -2.24 26.31
N LYS A 136 -3.88 -2.93 27.28
CA LYS A 136 -5.33 -3.15 27.31
C LYS A 136 -6.13 -1.85 27.45
N GLN A 137 -5.55 -0.78 27.99
CA GLN A 137 -6.20 0.53 28.09
C GLN A 137 -6.53 1.12 26.71
N ILE A 138 -5.78 0.77 25.67
CA ILE A 138 -6.04 1.18 24.28
C ILE A 138 -7.41 0.68 23.81
N ILE A 139 -7.81 -0.52 24.23
CA ILE A 139 -9.10 -1.11 23.89
C ILE A 139 -10.22 -0.51 24.74
N ALA A 140 -9.97 -0.34 26.04
CA ALA A 140 -10.96 0.19 26.96
C ALA A 140 -11.36 1.64 26.61
N GLY A 141 -10.40 2.47 26.18
CA GLY A 141 -10.61 3.88 25.90
C GLY A 141 -11.02 4.67 27.15
N GLY A 142 -11.16 5.99 27.02
CA GLY A 142 -11.71 6.85 28.07
C GLY A 142 -10.87 7.00 29.35
N VAL A 143 -9.66 6.42 29.41
CA VAL A 143 -8.73 6.54 30.53
C VAL A 143 -7.59 7.51 30.22
N PRO A 144 -7.02 8.19 31.24
CA PRO A 144 -5.85 9.03 31.05
C PRO A 144 -4.68 8.23 30.46
N ILE A 145 -3.98 8.81 29.48
CA ILE A 145 -2.84 8.15 28.84
C ILE A 145 -1.67 8.07 29.84
N PRO A 146 -1.16 6.86 30.18
CA PRO A 146 -0.04 6.71 31.10
C PRO A 146 1.28 7.01 30.39
N TRP A 147 1.58 8.30 30.20
CA TRP A 147 2.73 8.76 29.42
C TRP A 147 4.08 8.17 29.88
N GLY A 148 4.25 7.92 31.19
CA GLY A 148 5.49 7.32 31.71
C GLY A 148 5.82 5.96 31.08
N GLU A 149 4.81 5.12 30.87
CA GLU A 149 4.96 3.78 30.27
C GLU A 149 5.05 3.84 28.73
N TRP A 150 4.49 4.88 28.13
CA TRP A 150 4.43 5.05 26.67
C TRP A 150 5.65 5.73 26.07
N VAL A 151 6.31 6.63 26.80
CA VAL A 151 7.43 7.42 26.26
C VAL A 151 8.56 6.54 25.75
N ALA A 152 8.97 5.52 26.49
CA ALA A 152 10.06 4.64 26.06
C ALA A 152 9.73 3.86 24.77
N PRO A 153 8.59 3.14 24.67
CA PRO A 153 8.12 2.54 23.41
C PRO A 153 8.02 3.52 22.25
N ILE A 154 7.42 4.70 22.48
CA ILE A 154 7.26 5.72 21.43
C ILE A 154 8.63 6.15 20.89
N LEU A 155 9.56 6.48 21.79
CA LEU A 155 10.91 6.90 21.40
C LEU A 155 11.67 5.77 20.70
N PHE A 156 11.56 4.54 21.19
CA PHE A 156 12.21 3.40 20.55
C PHE A 156 11.74 3.22 19.10
N TRP A 157 10.43 3.16 18.87
CA TRP A 157 9.89 2.98 17.51
C TRP A 157 10.17 4.18 16.62
N TRP A 158 10.13 5.40 17.16
CA TRP A 158 10.48 6.60 16.41
C TRP A 158 11.96 6.60 15.98
N ILE A 159 12.88 6.24 16.88
CA ILE A 159 14.30 6.11 16.56
C ILE A 159 14.50 4.99 15.52
N PHE A 160 13.86 3.84 15.72
CA PHE A 160 13.92 2.72 14.78
C PHE A 160 13.49 3.15 13.37
N ASP A 161 12.35 3.83 13.25
CA ASP A 161 11.83 4.31 11.96
C ASP A 161 12.77 5.34 11.32
N VAL A 162 13.34 6.27 12.09
CA VAL A 162 14.32 7.26 11.59
C VAL A 162 15.59 6.57 11.10
N VAL A 163 16.10 5.58 11.84
CA VAL A 163 17.28 4.81 11.44
C VAL A 163 17.00 4.00 10.18
N MET A 164 15.86 3.31 10.11
CA MET A 164 15.46 2.55 8.92
C MET A 164 15.26 3.47 7.71
N ALA A 165 14.61 4.62 7.88
CA ALA A 165 14.43 5.59 6.80
C ALA A 165 15.78 6.12 6.29
N THR A 166 16.71 6.44 7.21
CA THR A 166 18.05 6.92 6.85
C THR A 166 18.85 5.83 6.14
N PHE A 167 18.76 4.59 6.59
CA PHE A 167 19.36 3.44 5.93
C PHE A 167 18.81 3.25 4.51
N MET A 168 17.49 3.26 4.33
CA MET A 168 16.86 3.11 3.01
C MET A 168 17.16 4.29 2.08
N LEU A 169 17.27 5.52 2.58
CA LEU A 169 17.71 6.67 1.80
C LEU A 169 19.18 6.54 1.37
N SER A 170 20.04 6.05 2.27
CA SER A 170 21.46 5.81 1.97
C SER A 170 21.59 4.75 0.87
N LEU A 171 20.85 3.65 1.00
CA LEU A 171 20.80 2.59 0.00
C LEU A 171 20.28 3.09 -1.35
N THR A 172 19.20 3.88 -1.34
CA THR A 172 18.65 4.48 -2.57
C THR A 172 19.69 5.37 -3.24
N ASN A 173 20.49 6.13 -2.50
CA ASN A 173 21.55 6.97 -3.07
C ASN A 173 22.68 6.15 -3.71
N VAL A 174 23.02 4.99 -3.16
CA VAL A 174 23.99 4.06 -3.77
C VAL A 174 23.46 3.52 -5.09
N LEU A 175 22.21 3.05 -5.09
CA LEU A 175 21.58 2.43 -6.26
C LEU A 175 21.11 3.44 -7.31
N ARG A 176 21.00 4.72 -6.93
CA ARG A 176 20.48 5.81 -7.78
C ARG A 176 21.13 5.85 -9.15
N TYR A 177 22.47 5.80 -9.20
CA TYR A 177 23.20 5.90 -10.46
C TYR A 177 22.88 4.71 -11.37
N GLN A 178 22.90 3.49 -10.83
CA GLN A 178 22.58 2.29 -11.60
C GLN A 178 21.13 2.31 -12.07
N TRP A 179 20.18 2.57 -11.18
CA TRP A 179 18.75 2.49 -11.52
C TRP A 179 18.28 3.62 -12.42
N ILE A 180 18.72 4.86 -12.19
CA ILE A 180 18.23 6.02 -12.93
C ILE A 180 19.06 6.25 -14.20
N ASP A 181 20.39 6.25 -14.11
CA ASP A 181 21.24 6.69 -15.22
C ASP A 181 21.62 5.52 -16.15
N VAL A 182 21.91 4.33 -15.60
CA VAL A 182 22.35 3.15 -16.38
C VAL A 182 21.15 2.33 -16.87
N GLU A 183 20.37 1.76 -15.95
CA GLU A 183 19.27 0.83 -16.24
C GLU A 183 17.98 1.54 -16.64
N LYS A 184 17.83 2.81 -16.26
CA LYS A 184 16.64 3.65 -16.53
C LYS A 184 15.35 2.93 -16.12
N VAL A 185 15.38 2.34 -14.92
CA VAL A 185 14.25 1.60 -14.35
C VAL A 185 13.02 2.51 -14.36
N PRO A 186 11.92 2.10 -15.00
CA PRO A 186 10.71 2.89 -14.98
C PRO A 186 10.13 2.90 -13.57
N PHE A 187 9.61 4.05 -13.16
CA PHE A 187 8.87 4.21 -11.92
C PHE A 187 7.38 4.44 -12.26
N PRO A 188 6.58 3.38 -12.49
CA PRO A 188 5.19 3.48 -12.95
C PRO A 188 4.34 4.48 -12.16
N HIS A 189 4.52 4.50 -10.85
CA HIS A 189 3.82 5.43 -9.96
C HIS A 189 4.21 6.89 -10.22
N ALA A 190 5.50 7.18 -10.35
CA ALA A 190 5.99 8.53 -10.62
C ALA A 190 5.60 9.00 -12.03
N ILE A 191 5.60 8.11 -13.02
CA ILE A 191 5.17 8.40 -14.39
C ILE A 191 3.72 8.88 -14.40
N ALA A 192 2.81 8.10 -13.82
CA ALA A 192 1.39 8.42 -13.83
C ALA A 192 1.06 9.69 -13.02
N ILE A 193 1.82 9.98 -11.96
CA ILE A 193 1.70 11.23 -11.20
C ILE A 193 2.26 12.43 -11.97
N ASN A 194 3.39 12.26 -12.66
CA ASN A 194 3.98 13.30 -13.49
C ASN A 194 3.01 13.71 -14.61
N GLU A 195 2.31 12.75 -15.23
CA GLU A 195 1.23 13.05 -16.18
C GLU A 195 0.11 13.85 -15.53
N LEU A 196 -0.30 13.53 -14.31
CA LEU A 196 -1.33 14.29 -13.59
C LEU A 196 -0.89 15.75 -13.31
N ILE A 197 0.36 15.93 -12.87
CA ILE A 197 0.95 17.26 -12.64
C ILE A 197 1.04 18.05 -13.95
N ASN A 198 1.44 17.41 -15.05
CA ASN A 198 1.56 18.05 -16.36
C ASN A 198 0.20 18.42 -16.97
N ILE A 199 -0.82 17.58 -16.78
CA ILE A 199 -2.20 17.90 -17.13
C ILE A 199 -2.60 19.21 -16.44
N ASP A 200 -2.34 19.35 -15.13
CA ASP A 200 -2.70 20.58 -14.40
C ASP A 200 -1.86 21.81 -14.73
N THR A 201 -0.59 21.66 -15.10
CA THR A 201 0.28 22.80 -15.46
C THR A 201 -0.03 23.33 -16.87
N HIS A 202 -0.33 22.45 -17.84
CA HIS A 202 -0.83 22.87 -19.16
C HIS A 202 -2.22 23.52 -19.09
N LEU A 203 -3.05 23.11 -18.11
CA LEU A 203 -4.32 23.73 -17.77
C LEU A 203 -4.20 25.15 -17.18
N ALA A 204 -3.07 25.50 -16.56
CA ALA A 204 -2.85 26.80 -15.94
C ALA A 204 -2.50 27.92 -16.96
N GLY A 205 -1.93 27.55 -18.12
CA GLY A 205 -1.52 28.50 -19.17
C GLY A 205 -2.41 28.54 -20.41
N THR A 206 -3.20 27.50 -20.67
CA THR A 206 -3.94 27.36 -21.92
C THR A 206 -5.43 27.25 -21.62
N LYS A 207 -6.26 28.15 -22.19
CA LYS A 207 -7.71 28.00 -22.20
C LYS A 207 -8.01 26.57 -22.63
N LEU A 208 -8.57 25.79 -21.71
CA LEU A 208 -8.90 24.41 -21.97
C LEU A 208 -9.90 24.40 -23.14
N LYS A 209 -9.41 24.09 -24.34
CA LYS A 209 -10.23 23.36 -25.27
C LYS A 209 -10.43 22.01 -24.57
N ILE A 210 -11.47 21.91 -23.74
CA ILE A 210 -12.17 20.63 -23.51
C ILE A 210 -12.79 20.30 -24.87
N ALA A 211 -11.94 20.03 -25.85
CA ALA A 211 -12.36 19.68 -27.19
C ALA A 211 -12.73 18.22 -27.11
N GLY A 212 -14.03 17.98 -26.91
CA GLY A 212 -14.63 16.67 -27.12
C GLY A 212 -14.97 15.94 -25.84
N ARG A 213 -16.26 15.62 -25.77
CA ARG A 213 -17.06 14.75 -24.88
C ARG A 213 -16.43 13.45 -24.32
N MET A 214 -15.14 13.16 -24.47
CA MET A 214 -14.51 11.88 -24.08
C MET A 214 -13.01 12.04 -23.76
N ASN A 215 -12.64 12.63 -22.62
CA ASN A 215 -11.25 12.54 -22.13
C ASN A 215 -11.05 11.16 -21.46
N PRO A 216 -10.18 10.27 -21.99
CA PRO A 216 -9.93 8.94 -21.42
C PRO A 216 -9.58 8.97 -19.93
N PHE A 217 -8.91 10.04 -19.46
CA PHE A 217 -8.61 10.24 -18.04
C PHE A 217 -9.88 10.41 -17.20
N LEU A 218 -10.82 11.26 -17.64
CA LEU A 218 -12.09 11.46 -16.94
C LEU A 218 -12.97 10.21 -16.99
N ILE A 219 -12.93 9.47 -18.10
CA ILE A 219 -13.62 8.18 -18.24
C ILE A 219 -13.04 7.17 -17.22
N GLY A 220 -11.72 7.04 -17.16
CA GLY A 220 -11.05 6.17 -16.20
C GLY A 220 -11.35 6.56 -14.75
N MET A 221 -11.34 7.86 -14.43
CA MET A 221 -11.73 8.38 -13.12
C MET A 221 -13.18 8.03 -12.77
N ALA A 222 -14.12 8.24 -13.71
CA ALA A 222 -15.52 7.91 -13.51
C ALA A 222 -15.72 6.39 -13.31
N ILE A 223 -15.08 5.54 -14.12
CA ILE A 223 -15.11 4.08 -13.96
C ILE A 223 -14.54 3.67 -12.61
N GLY A 224 -13.39 4.22 -12.22
CA GLY A 224 -12.75 3.94 -10.94
C GLY A 224 -13.63 4.33 -9.75
N LEU A 225 -14.25 5.51 -9.79
CA LEU A 225 -15.19 5.98 -8.76
C LEU A 225 -16.46 5.13 -8.71
N LEU A 226 -17.02 4.74 -9.85
CA LEU A 226 -18.20 3.87 -9.91
C LEU A 226 -17.87 2.48 -9.36
N TYR A 227 -16.73 1.91 -9.75
CA TYR A 227 -16.29 0.60 -9.28
C TYR A 227 -15.99 0.61 -7.77
N GLN A 228 -15.13 1.52 -7.29
CA GLN A 228 -14.81 1.59 -5.86
C GLN A 228 -16.01 2.04 -5.03
N GLY A 229 -16.84 2.93 -5.57
CA GLY A 229 -18.06 3.40 -4.93
C GLY A 229 -19.10 2.29 -4.76
N THR A 230 -19.28 1.42 -5.76
CA THR A 230 -20.18 0.26 -5.63
C THR A 230 -19.65 -0.80 -4.67
N VAL A 231 -18.35 -1.09 -4.67
CA VAL A 231 -17.72 -1.95 -3.65
C VAL A 231 -17.91 -1.35 -2.25
N MET A 232 -17.70 -0.04 -2.10
CA MET A 232 -17.89 0.68 -0.85
C MET A 232 -19.35 0.64 -0.40
N LEU A 233 -20.31 0.94 -1.28
CA LEU A 233 -21.73 0.88 -0.92
C LEU A 233 -22.14 -0.54 -0.51
N GLY A 234 -21.70 -1.57 -1.24
CA GLY A 234 -21.89 -2.96 -0.88
C GLY A 234 -21.22 -3.34 0.45
N ALA A 235 -20.13 -2.69 0.82
CA ALA A 235 -19.43 -2.90 2.08
C ALA A 235 -20.17 -2.30 3.29
N TYR A 236 -20.60 -1.04 3.18
CA TYR A 236 -21.15 -0.28 4.30
C TYR A 236 -22.66 -0.49 4.49
N PHE A 237 -23.39 -0.80 3.42
CA PHE A 237 -24.84 -0.87 3.45
C PHE A 237 -25.31 -2.29 3.11
N PRO A 238 -25.75 -3.10 4.10
CA PRO A 238 -26.22 -4.47 3.88
C PRO A 238 -27.31 -4.58 2.79
N TRP A 239 -28.15 -3.55 2.65
CA TRP A 239 -29.22 -3.48 1.65
C TRP A 239 -28.72 -3.23 0.22
N PHE A 240 -27.54 -2.65 0.04
CA PHE A 240 -26.98 -2.40 -1.29
C PHE A 240 -26.48 -3.72 -1.90
N PRO A 241 -26.76 -3.99 -3.20
CA PRO A 241 -26.39 -5.25 -3.83
C PRO A 241 -24.87 -5.41 -3.91
N ASP A 242 -24.38 -6.62 -3.61
CA ASP A 242 -22.98 -6.97 -3.73
C ASP A 242 -22.64 -7.41 -5.17
N ILE A 243 -22.56 -6.43 -6.08
CA ILE A 243 -22.38 -6.64 -7.52
C ILE A 243 -21.10 -7.44 -7.85
N PHE A 244 -20.04 -7.26 -7.06
CA PHE A 244 -18.73 -7.88 -7.29
C PHE A 244 -18.42 -9.05 -6.35
N GLY A 245 -19.39 -9.46 -5.52
CA GLY A 245 -19.22 -10.56 -4.56
C GLY A 245 -18.11 -10.30 -3.55
N TRP A 246 -18.00 -9.07 -3.03
CA TRP A 246 -16.96 -8.67 -2.07
C TRP A 246 -17.25 -9.13 -0.64
N ARG A 247 -18.49 -9.47 -0.31
CA ARG A 247 -18.91 -9.91 1.03
C ARG A 247 -18.54 -11.36 1.31
N GLU A 248 -18.47 -12.17 0.26
CA GLU A 248 -18.25 -13.61 0.39
C GLU A 248 -16.87 -14.01 -0.13
N ASN A 249 -16.16 -14.84 0.66
CA ASN A 249 -14.89 -15.48 0.30
C ASN A 249 -13.82 -14.53 -0.28
N THR A 250 -13.90 -13.24 0.07
CA THR A 250 -13.04 -12.19 -0.45
C THR A 250 -12.32 -11.50 0.70
N CYS A 251 -11.02 -11.35 0.55
CA CYS A 251 -10.17 -10.69 1.52
C CYS A 251 -10.20 -9.18 1.35
N ALA A 252 -9.75 -8.49 2.40
CA ALA A 252 -9.26 -7.12 2.41
C ALA A 252 -8.87 -6.56 1.04
N HIS A 253 -7.81 -7.10 0.45
CA HIS A 253 -7.20 -6.61 -0.79
C HIS A 253 -7.84 -7.13 -2.09
N GLY A 254 -9.07 -7.64 -2.04
CA GLY A 254 -9.77 -8.22 -3.18
C GLY A 254 -9.31 -9.63 -3.55
N GLY A 255 -8.43 -10.24 -2.74
CA GLY A 255 -7.97 -11.61 -2.93
C GLY A 255 -9.09 -12.62 -2.64
N PHE A 256 -9.29 -13.59 -3.52
CA PHE A 256 -10.25 -14.69 -3.34
C PHE A 256 -9.67 -15.99 -3.88
N SER A 257 -10.08 -17.13 -3.36
CA SER A 257 -9.74 -18.43 -3.91
C SER A 257 -10.71 -18.80 -5.04
N VAL A 258 -10.25 -19.57 -6.02
CA VAL A 258 -11.14 -20.09 -7.08
C VAL A 258 -12.30 -20.87 -6.43
N PRO A 259 -13.57 -20.54 -6.75
CA PRO A 259 -14.71 -21.25 -6.17
C PRO A 259 -14.74 -22.73 -6.56
N ALA A 260 -15.21 -23.58 -5.65
CA ALA A 260 -15.41 -25.01 -5.91
C ALA A 260 -16.41 -25.29 -7.04
N THR A 261 -17.24 -24.30 -7.42
CA THR A 261 -18.15 -24.36 -8.58
C THR A 261 -17.41 -24.42 -9.92
N ILE A 262 -16.09 -24.18 -9.95
CA ILE A 262 -15.23 -24.35 -11.13
C ILE A 262 -14.15 -25.39 -10.82
N PRO A 263 -14.49 -26.70 -10.79
CA PRO A 263 -13.60 -27.74 -10.26
C PRO A 263 -12.25 -27.83 -10.99
N ALA A 264 -12.24 -27.57 -12.29
CA ALA A 264 -11.03 -27.63 -13.11
C ALA A 264 -9.95 -26.62 -12.68
N LEU A 265 -10.36 -25.44 -12.22
CA LEU A 265 -9.45 -24.40 -11.74
C LEU A 265 -9.25 -24.48 -10.22
N ALA A 266 -10.29 -24.88 -9.48
CA ALA A 266 -10.24 -24.98 -8.02
C ALA A 266 -9.27 -26.04 -7.50
N SER A 267 -9.01 -27.08 -8.30
CA SER A 267 -8.05 -28.16 -8.01
C SER A 267 -6.58 -27.77 -8.22
N ILE A 268 -6.32 -26.64 -8.90
CA ILE A 268 -4.97 -26.16 -9.15
C ILE A 268 -4.46 -25.42 -7.92
N VAL A 269 -3.55 -26.05 -7.20
CA VAL A 269 -3.06 -25.57 -5.91
C VAL A 269 -2.28 -24.27 -6.03
N GLY A 270 -1.53 -24.10 -7.13
CA GLY A 270 -0.82 -22.85 -7.44
C GLY A 270 -1.73 -21.64 -7.69
N LEU A 271 -3.01 -21.85 -8.01
CA LEU A 271 -4.03 -20.78 -8.09
C LEU A 271 -4.58 -20.47 -6.69
N ALA A 272 -3.67 -20.26 -5.74
CA ALA A 272 -4.02 -20.11 -4.33
C ALA A 272 -4.90 -18.87 -4.08
N ILE A 273 -4.59 -17.74 -4.73
CA ILE A 273 -5.37 -16.49 -4.68
C ILE A 273 -5.43 -15.84 -6.06
N MET A 274 -6.63 -15.42 -6.44
CA MET A 274 -6.91 -14.49 -7.53
C MET A 274 -7.36 -13.15 -6.96
N ASN A 275 -7.28 -12.07 -7.74
CA ASN A 275 -7.64 -10.74 -7.24
C ASN A 275 -8.79 -10.12 -8.05
N LYS A 276 -9.81 -9.59 -7.37
CA LYS A 276 -10.93 -8.86 -8.00
C LYS A 276 -10.65 -7.37 -8.20
N GLN A 277 -9.62 -6.82 -7.56
CA GLN A 277 -9.30 -5.39 -7.52
C GLN A 277 -8.76 -4.91 -8.87
N ILE A 278 -9.54 -4.10 -9.59
CA ILE A 278 -9.20 -3.61 -10.94
C ILE A 278 -7.91 -2.77 -10.93
N THR A 279 -7.63 -2.06 -9.83
CA THR A 279 -6.44 -1.21 -9.69
C THR A 279 -5.12 -1.97 -9.87
N ILE A 280 -5.07 -3.24 -9.48
CA ILE A 280 -3.88 -4.09 -9.64
C ILE A 280 -3.60 -4.32 -11.13
N TYR A 281 -4.64 -4.65 -11.89
CA TYR A 281 -4.54 -4.84 -13.33
C TYR A 281 -4.20 -3.53 -14.05
N ALA A 282 -4.82 -2.42 -13.65
CA ALA A 282 -4.52 -1.10 -14.21
C ALA A 282 -3.05 -0.69 -14.03
N LEU A 283 -2.47 -0.99 -12.87
CA LEU A 283 -1.05 -0.72 -12.62
C LEU A 283 -0.13 -1.69 -13.36
N ALA A 284 -0.54 -2.95 -13.53
CA ALA A 284 0.23 -3.91 -14.32
C ALA A 284 0.40 -3.45 -15.79
N TYR A 285 -0.58 -2.73 -16.36
CA TYR A 285 -0.45 -2.13 -17.70
C TYR A 285 0.61 -1.04 -17.82
N LEU A 286 1.09 -0.47 -16.70
CA LEU A 286 2.19 0.50 -16.70
C LEU A 286 3.57 -0.17 -16.65
N ALA A 287 3.64 -1.47 -16.37
CA ALA A 287 4.90 -2.20 -16.32
C ALA A 287 5.41 -2.53 -17.74
N PRO A 288 6.73 -2.58 -17.96
CA PRO A 288 7.29 -3.01 -19.24
C PRO A 288 6.86 -4.42 -19.63
N LEU A 289 6.67 -4.65 -20.93
CA LEU A 289 6.24 -5.95 -21.44
C LEU A 289 7.20 -7.09 -21.05
N SER A 290 8.51 -6.83 -21.02
CA SER A 290 9.51 -7.79 -20.56
C SER A 290 9.32 -8.18 -19.10
N THR A 291 8.98 -7.22 -18.24
CA THR A 291 8.67 -7.47 -16.82
C THR A 291 7.40 -8.31 -16.68
N ILE A 292 6.33 -7.96 -17.40
CA ILE A 292 5.06 -8.71 -17.35
C ILE A 292 5.25 -10.15 -17.85
N PHE A 293 5.99 -10.34 -18.95
CA PHE A 293 6.32 -11.66 -19.47
C PHE A 293 7.08 -12.50 -18.45
N ASN A 294 8.09 -11.90 -17.80
CA ASN A 294 8.90 -12.58 -16.79
C ASN A 294 8.04 -13.00 -15.58
N VAL A 295 7.19 -12.09 -15.08
CA VAL A 295 6.24 -12.37 -13.98
C VAL A 295 5.30 -13.50 -14.35
N TRP A 296 4.71 -13.47 -15.55
CA TRP A 296 3.82 -14.52 -16.01
C TRP A 296 4.53 -15.87 -16.16
N PHE A 297 5.72 -15.88 -16.75
CA PHE A 297 6.52 -17.10 -16.93
C PHE A 297 6.84 -17.78 -15.60
N TRP A 298 7.41 -17.02 -14.64
CA TRP A 298 7.72 -17.58 -13.32
C TRP A 298 6.48 -17.94 -12.52
N TYR A 299 5.37 -17.24 -12.72
CA TYR A 299 4.09 -17.64 -12.13
C TYR A 299 3.64 -19.00 -12.66
N VAL A 300 3.76 -19.27 -13.96
CA VAL A 300 3.44 -20.59 -14.53
C VAL A 300 4.37 -21.68 -13.97
N VAL A 301 5.67 -21.40 -13.88
CA VAL A 301 6.64 -22.33 -13.26
C VAL A 301 6.25 -22.62 -11.81
N PHE A 302 5.88 -21.59 -11.04
CA PHE A 302 5.40 -21.74 -9.67
C PHE A 302 4.14 -22.60 -9.59
N VAL A 303 3.15 -22.38 -10.47
CA VAL A 303 1.91 -23.16 -10.48
C VAL A 303 2.21 -24.64 -10.75
N ILE A 304 3.10 -24.93 -11.71
CA ILE A 304 3.53 -26.29 -12.02
C ILE A 304 4.26 -26.92 -10.83
N ALA A 305 5.21 -26.21 -10.23
CA ALA A 305 5.96 -26.70 -9.07
C ALA A 305 5.05 -26.97 -7.86
N ALA A 306 4.15 -26.05 -7.54
CA ALA A 306 3.15 -26.21 -6.48
C ALA A 306 2.26 -27.44 -6.71
N GLN A 307 1.83 -27.65 -7.95
CA GLN A 307 1.01 -28.80 -8.31
C GLN A 307 1.77 -30.13 -8.20
N ILE A 308 3.04 -30.18 -8.63
CA ILE A 308 3.89 -31.37 -8.47
C ILE A 308 4.06 -31.71 -6.98
N LEU A 309 4.39 -30.70 -6.15
CA LEU A 309 4.57 -30.88 -4.72
C LEU A 309 3.29 -31.37 -4.04
N TYR A 310 2.14 -30.84 -4.44
CA TYR A 310 0.85 -31.31 -3.96
C TYR A 310 0.60 -32.79 -4.31
N ASN A 311 0.86 -33.18 -5.56
CA ASN A 311 0.64 -34.55 -6.03
C ASN A 311 1.55 -35.58 -5.34
N ILE A 312 2.73 -35.19 -4.85
CA ILE A 312 3.63 -36.07 -4.08
C ILE A 312 3.37 -36.03 -2.56
N GLY A 313 2.33 -35.33 -2.11
CA GLY A 313 1.84 -35.36 -0.73
C GLY A 313 2.19 -34.15 0.15
N TYR A 314 2.78 -33.10 -0.40
CA TYR A 314 2.94 -31.84 0.36
C TYR A 314 1.67 -30.99 0.31
N TYR A 315 1.47 -30.14 1.32
CA TYR A 315 0.32 -29.21 1.41
C TYR A 315 -1.07 -29.88 1.33
N THR A 316 -1.19 -31.11 1.83
CA THR A 316 -2.47 -31.83 1.91
C THR A 316 -3.46 -31.05 2.79
N GLY A 317 -4.65 -30.77 2.26
CA GLY A 317 -5.66 -29.92 2.91
C GLY A 317 -5.69 -28.46 2.44
N ILE A 318 -4.75 -28.02 1.58
CA ILE A 318 -4.76 -26.64 1.06
C ILE A 318 -6.02 -26.31 0.26
N LEU A 319 -6.66 -27.32 -0.36
CA LEU A 319 -7.91 -27.13 -1.10
C LEU A 319 -9.13 -26.88 -0.19
N GLU A 320 -9.04 -27.27 1.09
CA GLU A 320 -10.09 -27.04 2.10
C GLU A 320 -10.05 -25.61 2.65
N LEU A 321 -8.93 -24.91 2.46
CA LEU A 321 -8.78 -23.52 2.85
C LEU A 321 -9.48 -22.60 1.84
N GLY A 322 -10.31 -21.70 2.36
CA GLY A 322 -10.99 -20.65 1.58
C GLY A 322 -10.24 -19.31 1.58
N GLY A 323 -10.45 -18.51 0.54
CA GLY A 323 -9.99 -17.13 0.44
C GLY A 323 -8.47 -16.99 0.64
N CYS A 324 -8.09 -16.11 1.57
CA CYS A 324 -6.71 -15.85 1.97
C CYS A 324 -5.99 -17.09 2.55
N GLY A 325 -6.75 -18.03 3.12
CA GLY A 325 -6.17 -19.15 3.86
C GLY A 325 -5.16 -19.96 3.04
N ARG A 326 -5.41 -20.15 1.74
CA ARG A 326 -4.53 -20.91 0.84
C ARG A 326 -3.11 -20.35 0.72
N VAL A 327 -2.90 -19.08 1.05
CA VAL A 327 -1.57 -18.45 1.01
C VAL A 327 -1.00 -18.25 2.41
N TRP A 328 -1.79 -17.90 3.42
CA TRP A 328 -1.25 -17.50 4.73
C TRP A 328 -1.54 -18.45 5.89
N CYS A 329 -2.44 -19.42 5.74
CA CYS A 329 -2.75 -20.41 6.78
C CYS A 329 -2.07 -21.73 6.48
N HIS A 330 -1.74 -22.50 7.52
CA HIS A 330 -1.23 -23.85 7.34
C HIS A 330 -2.35 -24.78 6.80
N PRO A 331 -2.09 -25.60 5.77
CA PRO A 331 -0.87 -25.65 4.94
C PRO A 331 -0.77 -24.51 3.91
N SER A 332 0.41 -23.92 3.77
CA SER A 332 0.69 -22.72 2.97
C SER A 332 1.89 -22.92 2.03
N LEU A 333 1.72 -22.61 0.74
CA LEU A 333 2.82 -22.53 -0.23
C LEU A 333 3.82 -21.39 0.09
N PHE A 334 3.40 -20.42 0.90
CA PHE A 334 4.17 -19.22 1.21
C PHE A 334 5.02 -19.37 2.47
N TYR A 335 4.53 -20.08 3.49
CA TYR A 335 5.25 -20.23 4.76
C TYR A 335 5.79 -21.64 4.99
N ASP A 336 5.13 -22.68 4.48
CA ASP A 336 5.52 -24.05 4.76
C ASP A 336 6.53 -24.59 3.72
N PRO A 337 7.46 -25.44 4.15
CA PRO A 337 8.37 -26.14 3.24
C PRO A 337 7.61 -27.15 2.34
N PRO A 338 8.15 -27.50 1.16
CA PRO A 338 9.49 -27.14 0.68
C PRO A 338 9.61 -25.83 -0.11
N LEU A 339 8.51 -25.15 -0.46
CA LEU A 339 8.58 -23.89 -1.22
C LEU A 339 8.92 -22.70 -0.33
N ALA A 340 8.22 -22.55 0.80
CA ALA A 340 8.40 -21.47 1.78
C ALA A 340 8.70 -20.11 1.12
N LEU A 341 7.86 -19.70 0.15
CA LEU A 341 8.14 -18.54 -0.73
C LEU A 341 8.37 -17.22 0.01
N SER A 342 7.88 -17.08 1.24
CA SER A 342 8.19 -15.94 2.12
C SER A 342 9.70 -15.74 2.28
N GLY A 343 10.47 -16.81 2.39
CA GLY A 343 11.94 -16.76 2.47
C GLY A 343 12.57 -16.24 1.18
N VAL A 344 12.07 -16.69 0.02
CA VAL A 344 12.52 -16.21 -1.30
C VAL A 344 12.13 -14.75 -1.51
N PHE A 345 10.94 -14.35 -1.08
CA PHE A 345 10.47 -12.97 -1.19
C PHE A 345 11.31 -12.02 -0.34
N CYS A 346 11.54 -12.36 0.93
CA CYS A 346 12.40 -11.59 1.83
C CYS A 346 13.85 -11.60 1.37
N GLY A 347 14.39 -12.75 0.99
CA GLY A 347 15.76 -12.91 0.49
C GLY A 347 15.99 -12.22 -0.85
N GLY A 348 14.99 -12.22 -1.74
CA GLY A 348 15.01 -11.51 -3.02
C GLY A 348 15.07 -10.00 -2.83
N MET A 349 14.27 -9.44 -1.91
CA MET A 349 14.37 -8.02 -1.56
C MET A 349 15.76 -7.65 -1.03
N VAL A 350 16.39 -8.52 -0.23
CA VAL A 350 17.76 -8.30 0.26
C VAL A 350 18.79 -8.45 -0.86
N ALA A 351 18.67 -9.47 -1.72
CA ALA A 351 19.58 -9.71 -2.83
C ALA A 351 19.56 -8.57 -3.87
N PHE A 352 18.38 -7.99 -4.15
CA PHE A 352 18.24 -6.79 -4.99
C PHE A 352 18.92 -5.54 -4.41
N THR A 353 19.27 -5.55 -3.12
CA THR A 353 19.90 -4.41 -2.43
C THR A 353 21.39 -4.60 -2.15
N ALA A 354 21.92 -5.80 -2.42
CA ALA A 354 23.30 -6.18 -2.15
C ALA A 354 24.16 -6.42 -3.41
N ILE A 355 23.59 -6.18 -4.60
CA ILE A 355 24.26 -6.19 -5.91
C ILE A 355 24.27 -4.76 -6.40
#